data_AF-A0A2P5N5P8-F1
#
_entry.id   AF-A0A2P5N5P8-F1
#
_cell.length_a   1.000
_cell.length_b   1.000
_cell.length_c   1.000
_cell.angle_alpha   90.00
_cell.angle_beta   90.00
_cell.angle_gamma   90.00
#
_symmetry.space_group_name_H-M   'P 1'
#
loop_
_entity.id
_entity.type
_entity.pdbx_description
1 polymer ?
#
loop_
_entity_poly.entity_id
_entity_poly.type
_entity_poly.pdbx_seq_one_letter_code
_entity_poly.pdbx_strand_id
1 'polypeptide(L)'
;MQKDSSMPLWVFLAFSSIETRKGALILIWSSVIFSVYCVPWPLFFNDIPWVSQLFLIDDWEWFAMMLPMTLWYWLSMKWVDKNRGWNQPQM
;
A
#
# COMPACT_ATOMS: atom_id res chain seq x y z
N MET A 1 -0.12 -11.72 12.93
CA MET A 1 -1.30 -11.31 13.73
C MET A 1 -2.21 -12.52 13.85
N GLN A 2 -2.56 -13.01 15.04
CA GLN A 2 -3.51 -14.13 15.15
C GLN A 2 -4.91 -13.71 14.66
N LYS A 3 -5.56 -14.56 13.85
CA LYS A 3 -6.93 -14.36 13.37
C LYS A 3 -7.87 -14.44 14.57
N ASP A 4 -8.39 -13.29 14.98
CA ASP A 4 -9.50 -13.21 15.92
C ASP A 4 -10.81 -13.30 15.15
N SER A 5 -11.80 -13.94 15.73
CA SER A 5 -13.18 -14.08 15.24
C SER A 5 -13.78 -12.75 14.76
N SER A 6 -13.38 -11.63 15.38
CA SER A 6 -13.85 -10.28 15.05
C SER A 6 -13.17 -9.62 13.84
N MET A 7 -12.06 -10.18 13.33
CA MET A 7 -11.30 -9.57 12.24
C MET A 7 -11.87 -9.97 10.86
N PRO A 8 -12.33 -9.01 10.04
CA PRO A 8 -12.77 -9.31 8.69
C PRO A 8 -11.60 -9.80 7.84
N LEU A 9 -11.91 -10.75 6.95
CA LEU A 9 -10.93 -11.51 6.18
C LEU A 9 -10.04 -10.60 5.29
N TRP A 10 -10.59 -9.50 4.77
CA TRP A 10 -9.84 -8.53 3.97
C TRP A 10 -8.74 -7.79 4.76
N VAL A 11 -8.99 -7.46 6.03
CA VAL A 11 -8.00 -6.82 6.92
C VAL A 11 -6.94 -7.83 7.34
N PHE A 12 -7.39 -9.06 7.66
CA PHE A 12 -6.49 -10.14 8.01
C PHE A 12 -5.53 -10.45 6.86
N LEU A 13 -6.02 -10.53 5.62
CA LEU A 13 -5.17 -10.75 4.44
C LEU A 13 -4.14 -9.63 4.28
N ALA A 14 -4.57 -8.38 4.42
CA ALA A 14 -3.71 -7.21 4.26
C ALA A 14 -2.57 -7.15 5.30
N PHE A 15 -2.80 -7.58 6.54
CA PHE A 15 -1.82 -7.52 7.64
C PHE A 15 -1.46 -8.88 8.23
N SER A 16 -1.65 -9.97 7.48
CA SER A 16 -1.36 -11.33 7.95
C SER A 16 0.09 -11.47 8.44
N SER A 17 1.03 -10.82 7.74
CA SER A 17 2.46 -10.77 8.04
C SER A 17 2.90 -9.59 8.90
N ILE A 18 2.00 -8.66 9.25
CA ILE A 18 2.32 -7.42 9.94
C ILE A 18 1.62 -7.37 11.30
N GLU A 19 2.42 -7.36 12.36
CA GLU A 19 1.88 -7.33 13.73
C GLU A 19 1.89 -5.94 14.36
N THR A 20 2.63 -4.98 13.78
CA THR A 20 2.83 -3.66 14.38
C THR A 20 2.29 -2.53 13.52
N ARG A 21 1.82 -1.45 14.17
CA ARG A 21 1.36 -0.23 13.51
C ARG A 21 2.42 0.37 12.59
N LYS A 22 3.67 0.34 13.05
CA LYS A 22 4.82 0.85 12.30
C LYS A 22 5.03 0.07 11.00
N GLY A 23 4.95 -1.26 11.05
CA GLY A 23 5.06 -2.10 9.85
C GLY A 23 3.96 -1.80 8.83
N ALA A 24 2.73 -1.63 9.29
CA ALA A 24 1.61 -1.28 8.41
C ALA A 24 1.77 0.11 7.78
N LEU A 25 2.23 1.10 8.55
CA LEU A 25 2.56 2.44 8.05
C LEU A 25 3.65 2.39 6.99
N ILE A 26 4.72 1.64 7.23
CA ILE A 26 5.80 1.44 6.25
C ILE A 26 5.23 0.80 4.98
N LEU A 27 4.37 -0.21 5.09
CA LEU A 27 3.81 -0.88 3.91
C LEU A 27 2.91 0.05 3.07
N ILE A 28 2.09 0.88 3.72
CA ILE A 28 1.31 1.91 3.02
C ILE A 28 2.24 2.92 2.35
N TRP A 29 3.22 3.45 3.08
CA TRP A 29 4.17 4.43 2.53
C TRP A 29 4.96 3.86 1.35
N SER A 30 5.43 2.62 1.46
CA SER A 30 6.08 1.92 0.35
C SER A 30 5.14 1.75 -0.84
N SER A 31 3.87 1.39 -0.61
CA SER A 31 2.88 1.27 -1.69
C SER A 31 2.56 2.62 -2.35
N VAL A 32 2.51 3.70 -1.58
CA VAL A 32 2.32 5.06 -2.10
C VAL A 32 3.52 5.47 -2.95
N ILE A 33 4.75 5.29 -2.46
CA ILE A 33 5.98 5.61 -3.21
C ILE A 33 6.03 4.78 -4.50
N PHE A 34 5.68 3.51 -4.44
CA PHE A 34 5.63 2.63 -5.60
C PHE A 34 4.53 3.05 -6.60
N SER A 35 3.37 3.48 -6.10
CA SER A 35 2.31 4.03 -6.95
C SER A 35 2.78 5.30 -7.68
N VAL A 36 3.47 6.20 -6.98
CA VAL A 36 4.05 7.42 -7.57
C VAL A 36 5.12 7.05 -8.61
N TYR A 37 5.92 6.01 -8.37
CA TYR A 37 6.87 5.49 -9.34
C TYR A 37 6.18 4.93 -10.60
N CYS A 38 5.03 4.28 -10.44
CA CYS A 38 4.20 3.77 -11.54
C CYS A 38 3.45 4.85 -12.33
N VAL A 39 3.59 6.13 -11.98
CA VAL A 39 3.05 7.21 -12.82
C VAL A 39 3.92 7.30 -14.08
N PRO A 40 3.32 7.44 -15.28
CA PRO A 40 4.08 7.60 -16.52
C PRO A 40 4.70 9.01 -16.60
N TRP A 41 5.75 9.23 -15.82
CA TRP A 41 6.61 10.40 -15.86
C TRP A 41 7.18 10.72 -17.25
N PRO A 42 7.50 9.73 -18.11
CA PRO A 42 7.97 10.01 -19.48
C PRO A 42 6.98 10.85 -20.29
N LEU A 43 5.66 10.67 -20.09
CA LEU A 43 4.64 11.47 -20.78
C LEU A 43 4.70 12.96 -20.39
N PHE A 44 5.14 13.27 -19.17
CA PHE A 44 5.25 14.65 -18.67
C PHE A 44 6.63 15.27 -18.94
N PHE A 45 7.69 14.45 -19.00
CA PHE A 45 9.08 14.88 -19.15
C PHE A 45 9.74 14.26 -20.40
N ASN A 46 9.12 14.46 -21.56
CA ASN A 46 9.60 13.95 -22.85
C ASN A 46 10.99 14.49 -23.25
N ASP A 47 11.41 15.64 -22.70
CA ASP A 47 12.69 16.28 -23.05
C ASP A 47 13.91 15.71 -22.30
N ILE A 48 13.71 14.79 -21.34
CA ILE A 48 14.81 14.24 -20.53
C ILE A 48 14.97 12.74 -20.82
N PRO A 49 15.96 12.33 -21.63
CA PRO A 49 16.10 10.94 -22.09
C PRO A 49 16.37 9.94 -20.95
N TRP A 50 16.92 10.40 -19.83
CA TRP A 50 17.11 9.55 -18.65
C TRP A 50 15.80 9.20 -17.94
N VAL A 51 14.77 10.05 -18.03
CA VAL A 51 13.47 9.77 -17.40
C VAL A 51 12.78 8.61 -18.10
N SER A 52 12.79 8.58 -19.44
CA SER A 52 12.26 7.47 -20.24
C SER A 52 13.06 6.17 -20.08
N GLN A 53 14.35 6.24 -19.77
CA GLN A 53 15.17 5.05 -19.54
C GLN A 53 15.00 4.46 -18.13
N LEU A 54 14.75 5.31 -17.13
CA LEU A 54 14.58 4.89 -15.73
C LEU A 54 13.13 4.46 -15.44
N PHE A 55 12.16 5.18 -16.00
CA PHE A 55 10.74 4.91 -15.89
C PHE A 55 10.24 4.27 -17.18
N LEU A 56 10.37 2.94 -17.28
CA LEU A 56 9.84 2.12 -18.37
C LEU A 56 8.30 2.02 -18.40
N ILE A 57 7.60 2.85 -17.63
CA ILE A 57 6.14 2.85 -17.53
C ILE A 57 5.61 3.95 -18.44
N ASP A 58 5.11 3.53 -19.60
CA ASP A 58 4.51 4.43 -20.59
C ASP A 58 2.97 4.53 -20.45
N ASP A 59 2.37 3.69 -19.60
CA ASP A 59 0.92 3.56 -19.47
C ASP A 59 0.40 3.78 -18.03
N TRP A 60 -0.83 4.31 -17.92
CA TRP A 60 -1.52 4.53 -16.65
C TRP A 60 -2.03 3.24 -15.99
N GLU A 61 -1.92 2.08 -16.65
CA GLU A 61 -2.46 0.80 -16.16
C GLU A 61 -1.81 0.38 -14.83
N TRP A 62 -0.49 0.54 -14.70
CA TRP A 62 0.25 0.19 -13.48
C TRP A 62 -0.16 1.06 -12.29
N PHE A 63 -0.34 2.36 -12.52
CA PHE A 63 -0.88 3.26 -11.51
C PHE A 63 -2.31 2.88 -11.13
N ALA A 64 -3.16 2.62 -12.12
CA ALA A 64 -4.56 2.23 -11.92
C ALA A 64 -4.70 0.90 -11.16
N MET A 65 -3.74 -0.03 -11.28
CA MET A 65 -3.69 -1.26 -10.49
C MET A 65 -3.18 -1.04 -9.05
N MET A 66 -2.24 -0.13 -8.85
CA MET A 66 -1.65 0.15 -7.54
C MET A 66 -2.53 1.01 -6.62
N LEU A 67 -3.37 1.88 -7.20
CA LEU A 67 -4.28 2.74 -6.45
C LEU A 67 -5.30 1.96 -5.59
N PRO A 68 -6.03 0.96 -6.13
CA PRO A 68 -6.93 0.12 -5.35
C PRO A 68 -6.21 -0.67 -4.26
N MET A 69 -5.01 -1.17 -4.53
CA MET A 69 -4.19 -1.89 -3.53
C MET A 69 -3.81 -0.96 -2.37
N THR A 70 -3.36 0.25 -2.67
CA THR A 70 -2.98 1.24 -1.65
C THR A 70 -4.20 1.67 -0.83
N LEU A 71 -5.35 1.89 -1.48
CA LEU A 71 -6.62 2.17 -0.81
C LEU A 71 -7.06 1.01 0.10
N TRP A 72 -6.89 -0.23 -0.35
CA TRP A 72 -7.21 -1.42 0.44
C TRP A 72 -6.37 -1.50 1.71
N TYR A 73 -5.06 -1.32 1.62
CA TYR A 73 -4.17 -1.29 2.79
C TYR A 73 -4.53 -0.15 3.74
N TRP A 74 -4.86 1.03 3.20
CA TRP A 74 -5.24 2.18 4.00
C TRP A 74 -6.59 1.99 4.72
N LEU A 75 -7.61 1.50 4.03
CA LEU A 75 -8.89 1.15 4.65
C LEU A 75 -8.73 0.06 5.71
N SER A 76 -7.88 -0.93 5.43
CA SER A 76 -7.57 -1.99 6.39
C SER A 76 -6.92 -1.40 7.64
N MET A 77 -5.94 -0.50 7.49
CA MET A 77 -5.27 0.14 8.63
C MET A 77 -6.26 0.97 9.44
N LYS A 78 -7.09 1.78 8.76
CA LYS A 78 -8.12 2.61 9.40
C LYS A 78 -9.11 1.76 10.19
N TRP A 79 -9.44 0.56 9.70
CA TRP A 79 -10.27 -0.39 10.43
C TRP A 79 -9.56 -0.93 11.68
N VAL A 80 -8.28 -1.31 11.60
CA VAL A 80 -7.49 -1.78 12.75
C VAL A 80 -7.33 -0.69 13.80
N ASP A 81 -7.00 0.54 13.39
CA ASP A 81 -6.87 1.72 14.25
C ASP A 81 -8.19 2.01 14.99
N LYS A 82 -9.35 1.83 14.33
CA LYS A 82 -10.67 2.13 14.92
C LYS A 82 -11.20 1.03 15.84
N ASN A 83 -10.96 -0.25 15.55
CA ASN A 83 -11.64 -1.36 16.23
C ASN A 83 -10.78 -2.11 17.25
N ARG A 84 -9.46 -2.15 17.09
CA ARG A 84 -8.59 -3.02 17.91
C ARG A 84 -7.48 -2.28 18.61
N GLY A 85 -6.89 -1.28 17.94
CA GLY A 85 -5.63 -0.69 18.39
C GLY A 85 -4.47 -1.71 18.29
N TRP A 86 -3.33 -1.29 17.77
CA TRP A 86 -2.19 -2.17 17.47
C TRP A 86 -1.45 -2.72 18.70
N ASN A 87 -1.96 -2.46 19.92
CA ASN A 87 -1.29 -2.71 21.19
C ASN A 87 -1.97 -3.78 22.05
N GLN A 88 -2.89 -4.58 21.52
CA GLN A 88 -3.43 -5.68 22.32
C GLN A 88 -2.30 -6.68 22.63
N PRO A 89 -1.90 -6.84 23.91
CA PRO A 89 -0.96 -7.87 24.29
C PRO A 89 -1.56 -9.21 23.91
N GLN A 90 -0.75 -10.11 23.35
CA GLN A 90 -1.16 -11.49 23.17
C GLN A 90 -1.39 -12.08 24.56
N MET A 91 -2.66 -12.28 24.93
CA MET A 91 -3.08 -13.11 26.06
C MET A 91 -3.66 -14.41 25.51
#